data_AF-K2RBW5-F1
#
_entry.id   AF-K2RBW5-F1
#
_cell.length_a   1.000
_cell.length_b   1.000
_cell.length_c   1.000
_cell.angle_alpha   90.00
_cell.angle_beta   90.00
_cell.angle_gamma   90.00
#
_symmetry.space_group_name_H-M   'P 1'
#
loop_
_entity.id
_entity.type
_entity.pdbx_description
1 polymer ?
#
loop_
_entity_poly.entity_id
_entity_poly.type
_entity_poly.pdbx_seq_one_letter_code
_entity_poly.pdbx_strand_id
1 'polypeptide(L)'
;MLQDMIRTKLTQNLGTMTSDIVEETSLAAESILGFPDEWTEIRPMDPIYYLVARVSSRVFAGAPLCRDPMWLRIAVSYTVLAFDAARALRFWPERIRPFVHWFVPECARLRKEVWEARRVLGPEIDKMKREWEQLRKDDGGRRLNKNTISMMLDVAKGRPVDLVETQLGLTAAAMHTTTDMTVQVLYQLCTYPKYVEPMREEIERVLQESGGSLRKKTALYELKFMDSFLKETQRLKPTSLTPSVYRLRMSCCLMAPFFLKVATSLS
;
A
#
# COMPACT_ATOMS: atom_id res chain seq x y z
N MET A 1 6.17 -14.36 -4.07
CA MET A 1 5.97 -14.20 -2.61
C MET A 1 5.07 -13.01 -2.29
N LEU A 2 5.52 -11.77 -2.51
CA LEU A 2 4.71 -10.57 -2.23
C LEU A 2 3.39 -10.57 -3.02
N GLN A 3 3.43 -10.86 -4.32
CA GLN A 3 2.23 -10.99 -5.15
C GLN A 3 1.29 -12.11 -4.67
N ASP A 4 1.86 -13.25 -4.24
CA ASP A 4 1.07 -14.39 -3.76
C ASP A 4 0.38 -14.06 -2.43
N MET A 5 1.09 -13.39 -1.52
CA MET A 5 0.55 -12.87 -0.27
C MET A 5 -0.64 -11.94 -0.53
N ILE A 6 -0.45 -10.95 -1.41
CA ILE A 6 -1.49 -9.97 -1.71
C ILE A 6 -2.73 -10.67 -2.27
N ARG A 7 -2.57 -11.56 -3.25
CA ARG A 7 -3.70 -12.23 -3.91
C ARG A 7 -4.42 -13.23 -3.02
N THR A 8 -3.69 -13.97 -2.19
CA THR A 8 -4.27 -15.10 -1.43
C THR A 8 -4.65 -14.72 -0.01
N LYS A 9 -3.83 -13.96 0.72
CA LYS A 9 -4.03 -13.75 2.16
C LYS A 9 -4.65 -12.39 2.45
N LEU A 10 -4.29 -11.34 1.72
CA LEU A 10 -4.83 -10.00 1.97
C LEU A 10 -6.30 -9.93 1.54
N THR A 11 -6.61 -10.27 0.28
CA THR A 11 -7.99 -10.25 -0.26
C THR A 11 -8.99 -11.07 0.56
N GLN A 12 -8.56 -12.22 1.08
CA GLN A 12 -9.41 -13.09 1.91
C GLN A 12 -9.68 -12.52 3.31
N ASN A 13 -8.78 -11.71 3.86
CA ASN A 13 -8.91 -11.15 5.20
C ASN A 13 -9.42 -9.70 5.22
N LEU A 14 -9.64 -9.06 4.05
CA LEU A 14 -10.18 -7.70 3.95
C LEU A 14 -11.48 -7.52 4.75
N GLY A 15 -12.38 -8.51 4.73
CA GLY A 15 -13.64 -8.45 5.47
C GLY A 15 -13.48 -8.37 6.98
N THR A 16 -12.46 -9.04 7.54
CA THR A 16 -12.16 -8.96 8.97
C THR A 16 -11.41 -7.68 9.36
N MET A 17 -10.74 -7.03 8.40
CA MET A 17 -9.94 -5.82 8.64
C MET A 17 -10.72 -4.52 8.36
N THR A 18 -11.89 -4.61 7.72
CA THR A 18 -12.66 -3.42 7.30
C THR A 18 -13.02 -2.52 8.48
N SER A 19 -13.46 -3.11 9.60
CA SER A 19 -13.79 -2.34 10.81
C SER A 19 -12.57 -1.59 11.35
N ASP A 20 -11.41 -2.27 11.44
CA ASP A 20 -10.16 -1.67 11.92
C ASP A 20 -9.67 -0.54 10.98
N ILE A 21 -9.83 -0.72 9.67
CA ILE A 21 -9.46 0.29 8.67
C ILE A 21 -10.33 1.53 8.82
N VAL A 22 -11.66 1.37 8.93
CA VAL A 22 -12.59 2.50 9.07
C VAL A 22 -12.31 3.26 10.36
N GLU A 23 -12.12 2.56 11.47
CA GLU A 23 -11.79 3.18 12.75
C GLU A 23 -10.47 3.95 12.71
N GLU A 24 -9.41 3.34 12.17
CA GLU A 24 -8.13 4.03 12.09
C GLU A 24 -8.16 5.18 11.08
N THR A 25 -8.94 5.09 10.00
CA THR A 25 -9.13 6.19 9.04
C THR A 25 -9.78 7.38 9.71
N SER A 26 -10.84 7.19 10.51
CA SER A 26 -11.48 8.27 11.27
C SER A 26 -10.50 8.93 12.24
N LEU A 27 -9.78 8.14 13.04
CA LEU A 27 -8.81 8.66 14.02
C LEU A 27 -7.61 9.36 13.36
N ALA A 28 -7.19 8.89 12.19
CA ALA A 28 -6.10 9.48 11.45
C ALA A 28 -6.53 10.77 10.74
N ALA A 29 -7.74 10.81 10.17
CA ALA A 29 -8.29 12.02 9.56
C ALA A 29 -8.46 13.13 10.61
N GLU A 30 -9.04 12.82 11.77
CA GLU A 30 -9.20 13.78 12.87
C GLU A 30 -7.85 14.27 13.40
N SER A 31 -6.88 13.39 13.57
CA SER A 31 -5.55 13.76 14.05
C SER A 31 -4.73 14.59 13.06
N ILE A 32 -4.90 14.40 11.75
CA ILE A 32 -4.02 15.01 10.73
C ILE A 32 -4.67 16.25 10.11
N LEU A 33 -5.95 16.16 9.78
CA LEU A 33 -6.69 17.27 9.15
C LEU A 33 -7.36 18.16 10.20
N GLY A 34 -7.69 17.61 11.37
CA GLY A 34 -8.41 18.33 12.41
C GLY A 34 -9.80 18.79 11.97
N PHE A 35 -10.38 19.65 12.82
CA PHE A 35 -11.59 20.40 12.52
C PHE A 35 -11.29 21.88 12.76
N PRO A 36 -10.59 22.54 11.82
CA PRO A 36 -10.26 23.95 11.99
C PRO A 36 -11.54 24.80 11.91
N ASP A 37 -11.72 25.70 12.87
CA ASP A 37 -12.86 26.66 12.87
C ASP A 37 -12.72 27.70 11.75
N GLU A 38 -11.49 27.95 11.29
CA GLU A 38 -11.16 28.89 10.22
C GLU A 38 -10.64 28.17 8.97
N TRP A 39 -10.77 28.81 7.81
CA TRP A 39 -10.28 28.26 6.55
C TRP A 39 -8.75 28.14 6.58
N THR A 40 -8.24 26.93 6.34
CA THR A 40 -6.79 26.66 6.32
C THR A 40 -6.35 26.15 4.96
N GLU A 41 -5.24 26.70 4.46
CA GLU A 41 -4.60 26.19 3.26
C GLU A 41 -3.77 24.95 3.59
N ILE A 42 -4.07 23.85 2.91
CA ILE A 42 -3.29 22.61 3.03
C ILE A 42 -2.75 22.20 1.67
N ARG A 43 -1.51 21.70 1.66
CA ARG A 43 -0.97 20.96 0.52
C ARG A 43 -1.42 19.50 0.68
N PRO A 44 -2.34 18.95 -0.14
CA PRO A 44 -2.99 17.68 0.16
C PRO A 44 -2.04 16.47 0.22
N MET A 45 -0.95 16.50 -0.56
CA MET A 45 -0.01 15.37 -0.65
C MET A 45 0.56 14.93 0.70
N ASP A 46 1.07 15.87 1.51
CA ASP A 46 1.73 15.56 2.77
C ASP A 46 0.79 14.94 3.83
N PRO A 47 -0.36 15.56 4.20
CA PRO A 47 -1.29 14.98 5.17
C PRO A 47 -1.89 13.67 4.66
N ILE A 48 -2.13 13.52 3.36
CA ILE A 48 -2.67 12.28 2.80
C ILE A 48 -1.61 11.17 2.84
N TYR A 49 -0.33 11.48 2.62
CA TYR A 49 0.76 10.51 2.80
C TYR A 49 0.78 9.97 4.23
N TYR A 50 0.67 10.84 5.24
CA TYR A 50 0.62 10.42 6.64
C TYR A 50 -0.65 9.63 6.98
N LEU A 51 -1.81 10.06 6.44
CA LEU A 51 -3.09 9.35 6.60
C LEU A 51 -2.98 7.92 6.06
N VAL A 52 -2.53 7.78 4.81
CA VAL A 52 -2.36 6.50 4.14
C VAL A 52 -1.28 5.66 4.82
N ALA A 53 -0.18 6.25 5.28
CA ALA A 53 0.87 5.55 6.04
C ALA A 53 0.30 4.92 7.32
N ARG A 54 -0.50 5.69 8.07
CA ARG A 54 -1.12 5.26 9.33
C ARG A 54 -2.13 4.13 9.11
N VAL A 55 -3.03 4.29 8.16
CA VAL A 55 -4.03 3.26 7.80
C VAL A 55 -3.36 2.00 7.24
N SER A 56 -2.39 2.15 6.33
CA SER A 56 -1.64 1.01 5.77
C SER A 56 -0.84 0.27 6.85
N SER A 57 -0.27 1.00 7.81
CA SER A 57 0.45 0.41 8.93
C SER A 57 -0.48 -0.35 9.87
N ARG A 58 -1.72 0.10 10.07
CA ARG A 58 -2.73 -0.66 10.84
C ARG A 58 -3.02 -2.01 10.19
N VAL A 59 -3.11 -2.02 8.86
CA VAL A 59 -3.36 -3.25 8.07
C VAL A 59 -2.14 -4.17 8.10
N PHE A 60 -0.95 -3.65 7.82
CA PHE A 60 0.24 -4.49 7.59
C PHE A 60 1.08 -4.74 8.83
N ALA A 61 1.17 -3.79 9.74
CA ALA A 61 2.05 -3.83 10.91
C ALA A 61 1.29 -4.01 12.23
N GLY A 62 -0.04 -3.81 12.23
CA GLY A 62 -0.90 -3.93 13.41
C GLY A 62 -1.01 -2.64 14.23
N ALA A 63 -1.78 -2.72 15.33
CA ALA A 63 -2.05 -1.59 16.23
C ALA A 63 -0.80 -0.88 16.82
N PRO A 64 0.21 -1.59 17.34
CA PRO A 64 1.28 -0.92 18.07
C PRO A 64 2.14 -0.05 17.16
N LEU A 65 2.40 -0.50 15.93
CA LEU A 65 3.25 0.21 14.99
C LEU A 65 2.48 1.29 14.20
N CYS A 66 1.17 1.20 14.04
CA CYS A 66 0.43 2.15 13.20
C CYS A 66 0.41 3.58 13.74
N ARG A 67 0.71 3.78 15.02
CA ARG A 67 0.76 5.09 15.68
C ARG A 67 2.17 5.50 16.10
N ASP A 68 3.18 4.67 15.83
CA ASP A 68 4.56 5.01 16.15
C ASP A 68 5.07 6.07 15.14
N PRO A 69 5.39 7.29 15.59
CA PRO A 69 5.81 8.37 14.70
C PRO A 69 7.14 8.05 13.98
N MET A 70 8.03 7.27 14.60
CA MET A 70 9.28 6.83 13.98
C MET A 70 8.99 5.85 12.85
N TRP A 71 8.10 4.88 13.06
CA TRP A 71 7.69 3.96 12.01
C TRP A 71 7.00 4.68 10.85
N LEU A 72 6.06 5.59 11.13
CA LEU A 72 5.36 6.34 10.09
C LEU A 72 6.33 7.19 9.26
N ARG A 73 7.31 7.84 9.91
CA ARG A 73 8.38 8.57 9.22
C ARG A 73 9.19 7.66 8.30
N ILE A 74 9.59 6.49 8.78
CA ILE A 74 10.35 5.50 8.00
C ILE A 74 9.51 4.99 6.83
N ALA A 75 8.23 4.66 7.05
CA ALA A 75 7.32 4.19 6.01
C ALA A 75 7.18 5.21 4.87
N VAL A 76 6.96 6.49 5.19
CA VAL A 76 6.89 7.58 4.21
C VAL A 76 8.25 7.76 3.50
N SER A 77 9.33 7.90 4.26
CA SER A 77 10.68 8.18 3.73
C SER A 77 11.19 7.04 2.84
N TYR A 78 11.05 5.80 3.29
CA TYR A 78 11.40 4.61 2.53
C TYR A 78 10.63 4.53 1.23
N THR A 79 9.33 4.84 1.23
CA THR A 79 8.51 4.83 0.00
C THR A 79 9.10 5.78 -1.04
N VAL A 80 9.32 7.05 -0.68
CA VAL A 80 9.88 8.05 -1.61
C VAL A 80 11.27 7.63 -2.11
N LEU A 81 12.17 7.26 -1.18
CA LEU A 81 13.54 6.88 -1.52
C LEU A 81 13.63 5.60 -2.35
N ALA A 82 12.71 4.65 -2.16
CA ALA A 82 12.67 3.43 -2.96
C ALA A 82 12.33 3.73 -4.42
N PHE A 83 11.36 4.62 -4.67
CA PHE A 83 11.03 5.05 -6.03
C PHE A 83 12.15 5.88 -6.66
N ASP A 84 12.80 6.76 -5.90
CA ASP A 84 13.93 7.55 -6.38
C ASP A 84 15.14 6.67 -6.72
N ALA A 85 15.48 5.73 -5.84
CA ALA A 85 16.55 4.75 -6.10
C ALA A 85 16.22 3.87 -7.31
N ALA A 86 14.96 3.43 -7.45
CA ALA A 86 14.53 2.66 -8.61
C ALA A 86 14.65 3.49 -9.91
N ARG A 87 14.29 4.78 -9.87
CA ARG A 87 14.43 5.70 -11.02
C ARG A 87 15.90 5.91 -11.37
N ALA A 88 16.76 6.16 -10.38
CA ALA A 88 18.19 6.33 -10.57
C ALA A 88 18.85 5.08 -11.18
N LEU A 89 18.47 3.88 -10.72
CA LEU A 89 18.99 2.61 -11.25
C LEU A 89 18.51 2.28 -12.66
N ARG A 90 17.38 2.84 -13.11
CA ARG A 90 16.87 2.61 -14.49
C ARG A 90 17.79 3.18 -15.56
N PHE A 91 18.58 4.20 -15.25
CA PHE A 91 19.58 4.77 -16.17
C PHE A 91 20.76 3.81 -16.44
N TRP A 92 20.91 2.76 -15.63
CA TRP A 92 22.02 1.82 -15.75
C TRP A 92 21.54 0.45 -16.29
N PRO A 93 22.30 -0.17 -17.22
CA PRO A 93 22.06 -1.54 -17.69
C PRO A 93 21.98 -2.55 -16.55
N GLU A 94 21.10 -3.56 -16.67
CA GLU A 94 20.84 -4.56 -15.62
C GLU A 94 22.10 -5.25 -15.08
N ARG A 95 23.10 -5.48 -15.94
CA ARG A 95 24.33 -6.20 -15.59
C ARG A 95 25.26 -5.44 -14.64
N ILE A 96 25.23 -4.11 -14.66
CA ILE A 96 26.12 -3.28 -13.83
C ILE A 96 25.43 -2.72 -12.58
N ARG A 97 24.10 -2.84 -12.48
CA ARG A 97 23.34 -2.44 -11.29
C ARG A 97 23.90 -3.00 -9.98
N PRO A 98 24.35 -4.27 -9.88
CA PRO A 98 24.94 -4.83 -8.65
C PRO A 98 26.17 -4.08 -8.13
N PHE A 99 26.89 -3.37 -8.98
CA PHE A 99 28.08 -2.60 -8.59
C PHE A 99 27.71 -1.12 -8.41
N VAL A 100 26.96 -0.58 -9.36
CA VAL A 100 26.60 0.85 -9.39
C VAL A 100 25.76 1.25 -8.18
N HIS A 101 24.88 0.38 -7.67
CA HIS A 101 24.03 0.73 -6.53
C HIS A 101 24.82 1.12 -5.27
N TRP A 102 26.10 0.73 -5.14
CA TRP A 102 26.95 1.14 -4.04
C TRP A 102 27.34 2.62 -4.11
N PHE A 103 27.50 3.15 -5.32
CA PHE A 103 27.96 4.51 -5.60
C PHE A 103 26.80 5.51 -5.81
N VAL A 104 25.59 5.02 -6.09
CA VAL A 104 24.39 5.86 -6.28
C VAL A 104 23.93 6.42 -4.92
N PRO A 105 23.91 7.76 -4.74
CA PRO A 105 23.52 8.39 -3.47
C PRO A 105 22.11 8.01 -2.99
N GLU A 106 21.15 7.89 -3.91
CA GLU A 106 19.77 7.49 -3.62
C GLU A 106 19.72 6.08 -3.03
N CYS A 107 20.50 5.15 -3.57
CA CYS A 107 20.62 3.79 -3.05
C CYS A 107 21.30 3.77 -1.67
N ALA A 108 22.29 4.64 -1.44
CA ALA A 108 22.94 4.76 -0.14
C ALA A 108 21.98 5.27 0.95
N ARG A 109 21.16 6.29 0.64
CA ARG A 109 20.11 6.79 1.53
C ARG A 109 19.05 5.72 1.81
N LEU A 110 18.61 4.99 0.79
CA LEU A 110 17.66 3.89 0.94
C LEU A 110 18.20 2.80 1.88
N ARG A 111 19.48 2.40 1.75
CA ARG A 111 20.10 1.42 2.67
C ARG A 111 20.11 1.90 4.12
N LYS A 112 20.34 3.20 4.34
CA LYS A 112 20.31 3.80 5.68
C LYS A 112 18.89 3.72 6.28
N GLU A 113 17.86 4.03 5.50
CA GLU A 113 16.47 3.88 5.95
C GLU A 113 16.11 2.42 6.25
N VAL A 114 16.55 1.47 5.42
CA VAL A 114 16.37 0.03 5.70
C VAL A 114 17.04 -0.36 7.02
N TRP A 115 18.22 0.19 7.31
CA TRP A 115 18.91 -0.08 8.58
C TRP A 115 18.14 0.47 9.79
N GLU A 116 17.63 1.70 9.72
CA GLU A 116 16.78 2.27 10.78
C GLU A 116 15.47 1.48 10.94
N ALA A 117 14.84 1.09 9.82
CA ALA A 117 13.66 0.26 9.82
C ALA A 117 13.89 -1.07 10.54
N ARG A 118 15.05 -1.72 10.35
CA ARG A 118 15.42 -2.95 11.07
C ARG A 118 15.49 -2.73 12.58
N ARG A 119 15.95 -1.56 13.03
CA ARG A 119 16.01 -1.24 14.47
C ARG A 119 14.63 -1.07 15.10
N VAL A 120 13.70 -0.45 14.37
CA VAL A 120 12.33 -0.18 14.86
C VAL A 120 11.44 -1.41 14.72
N LEU A 121 11.44 -2.05 13.55
CA LEU A 121 10.58 -3.20 13.26
C LEU A 121 11.12 -4.52 13.82
N GLY A 122 12.44 -4.67 13.94
CA GLY A 122 13.09 -5.92 14.33
C GLY A 122 12.49 -6.52 15.61
N PRO A 123 12.44 -5.77 16.73
CA PRO A 123 11.90 -6.28 17.99
C PRO A 123 10.44 -6.73 17.90
N GLU A 124 9.61 -5.98 17.17
CA GLU A 124 8.18 -6.28 17.04
C GLU A 124 7.95 -7.48 16.11
N ILE A 125 8.70 -7.58 15.01
CA ILE A 125 8.68 -8.75 14.13
C ILE A 125 9.15 -10.01 14.87
N ASP A 126 10.19 -9.91 15.69
CA ASP A 126 10.69 -11.03 16.50
C ASP A 126 9.70 -11.46 17.58
N LYS A 127 8.96 -10.51 18.17
CA LYS A 127 7.86 -10.81 19.09
C LYS A 127 6.73 -11.55 18.37
N MET A 128 6.25 -11.01 17.24
CA MET A 128 5.19 -11.63 16.44
C MET A 128 5.59 -13.02 15.91
N LYS A 129 6.86 -13.21 15.56
CA LYS A 129 7.39 -14.51 15.15
C LYS A 129 7.36 -15.53 16.29
N ARG A 130 7.75 -15.13 17.50
CA ARG A 130 7.68 -16.00 18.69
C ARG A 130 6.24 -16.39 19.04
N GLU A 131 5.32 -15.43 19.00
CA GLU A 131 3.89 -15.69 19.21
C GLU A 131 3.34 -16.67 18.15
N TRP A 132 3.73 -16.51 16.88
CA TRP A 132 3.37 -17.43 15.80
C TRP A 132 3.91 -18.85 16.04
N GLU A 133 5.17 -18.99 16.46
CA GLU A 133 5.78 -20.28 16.75
C GLU A 133 5.12 -21.00 17.95
N GLN A 134 4.73 -20.25 18.99
CA GLN A 134 4.02 -20.78 20.16
C GLN A 134 2.61 -21.25 19.79
N LEU A 135 1.80 -20.41 19.12
CA LEU A 135 0.44 -20.75 18.71
C LEU A 135 0.38 -21.94 17.74
N ARG A 136 1.42 -22.11 16.92
CA ARG A 136 1.55 -23.25 16.02
C ARG A 136 1.82 -24.56 16.78
N LYS A 137 2.52 -24.50 17.91
CA LYS A 137 2.76 -25.66 18.78
C LYS A 137 1.54 -26.03 19.61
N ASP A 138 0.81 -25.03 20.12
CA ASP A 138 -0.28 -25.25 21.09
C ASP A 138 -1.61 -25.66 20.46
N ASP A 139 -1.99 -25.11 19.29
CA ASP A 139 -3.32 -25.31 18.68
C ASP A 139 -3.24 -25.73 17.20
N GLY A 140 -2.08 -26.23 16.77
CA GLY A 140 -1.83 -26.61 15.37
C GLY A 140 -2.01 -25.46 14.36
N GLY A 141 -2.02 -24.21 14.83
CA GLY A 141 -2.19 -23.01 14.01
C GLY A 141 -3.63 -22.54 13.75
N ARG A 142 -4.65 -23.10 14.41
CA ARG A 142 -6.06 -22.70 14.18
C ARG A 142 -6.40 -21.28 14.63
N ARG A 143 -5.75 -20.78 15.68
CA ARG A 143 -5.94 -19.43 16.25
C ARG A 143 -4.92 -18.39 15.81
N LEU A 144 -4.12 -18.66 14.78
CA LEU A 144 -3.08 -17.74 14.33
C LEU A 144 -3.67 -16.35 14.06
N ASN A 145 -3.25 -15.37 14.88
CA ASN A 145 -3.59 -13.97 14.67
C ASN A 145 -3.30 -13.61 13.21
N LYS A 146 -4.30 -13.04 12.53
CA LYS A 146 -4.27 -12.67 11.11
C LYS A 146 -3.40 -11.43 10.85
N ASN A 147 -2.23 -11.36 11.48
CA ASN A 147 -1.26 -10.30 11.25
C ASN A 147 -0.52 -10.57 9.94
N THR A 148 -0.13 -9.54 9.20
CA THR A 148 0.52 -9.74 7.90
C THR A 148 1.84 -10.51 8.02
N ILE A 149 2.56 -10.39 9.13
CA ILE A 149 3.77 -11.18 9.41
C ILE A 149 3.48 -12.69 9.50
N SER A 150 2.36 -13.10 10.12
CA SER A 150 1.98 -14.53 10.12
C SER A 150 1.64 -15.02 8.71
N MET A 151 0.98 -14.17 7.91
CA MET A 151 0.75 -14.44 6.49
C MET A 151 2.08 -14.55 5.72
N MET A 152 3.10 -13.74 6.04
CA MET A 152 4.44 -13.81 5.41
C MET A 152 5.11 -15.14 5.70
N LEU A 153 5.09 -15.57 6.97
CA LEU A 153 5.67 -16.82 7.42
C LEU A 153 4.97 -18.04 6.80
N ASP A 154 3.63 -18.01 6.71
CA ASP A 154 2.85 -19.08 6.07
C ASP A 154 3.17 -19.21 4.57
N VAL A 155 3.31 -18.10 3.86
CA VAL A 155 3.65 -18.08 2.42
C VAL A 155 5.13 -18.44 2.19
N ALA A 156 6.01 -18.17 3.15
CA ALA A 156 7.43 -18.52 3.08
C ALA A 156 7.66 -20.04 3.02
N LYS A 157 6.80 -20.83 3.69
CA LYS A 157 6.90 -22.29 3.76
C LYS A 157 8.32 -22.78 4.09
N GLY A 158 8.98 -22.13 5.05
CA GLY A 158 10.32 -22.49 5.52
C GLY A 158 11.50 -21.91 4.72
N ARG A 159 11.25 -21.07 3.70
CA ARG A 159 12.34 -20.33 3.02
C ARG A 159 12.85 -19.19 3.90
N PRO A 160 14.17 -18.90 3.89
CA PRO A 160 14.71 -17.72 4.55
C PRO A 160 14.15 -16.47 3.85
N VAL A 161 13.45 -15.64 4.60
CA VAL A 161 12.82 -14.41 4.10
C VAL A 161 13.14 -13.29 5.05
N ASP A 162 13.57 -12.17 4.49
CA ASP A 162 13.72 -10.94 5.24
C ASP A 162 12.34 -10.32 5.47
N LEU A 163 11.81 -10.49 6.67
CA LEU A 163 10.48 -10.00 7.04
C LEU A 163 10.45 -8.47 7.08
N VAL A 164 11.56 -7.80 7.44
CA VAL A 164 11.63 -6.34 7.49
C VAL A 164 11.57 -5.77 6.08
N GLU A 165 12.39 -6.28 5.16
CA GLU A 165 12.39 -5.80 3.78
C GLU A 165 11.06 -6.12 3.05
N THR A 166 10.48 -7.29 3.33
CA THR A 166 9.17 -7.66 2.77
C THR A 166 8.07 -6.74 3.29
N GLN A 167 8.10 -6.40 4.58
CA GLN A 167 7.17 -5.45 5.18
C GLN A 167 7.32 -4.05 4.60
N LEU A 168 8.55 -3.54 4.50
CA LEU A 168 8.85 -2.25 3.89
C LEU A 168 8.36 -2.20 2.44
N GLY A 169 8.62 -3.25 1.66
CA GLY A 169 8.15 -3.35 0.28
C GLY A 169 6.63 -3.36 0.16
N LEU A 170 5.92 -4.06 1.05
CA LEU A 170 4.46 -4.11 1.07
C LEU A 170 3.86 -2.74 1.44
N THR A 171 4.39 -2.11 2.49
CA THR A 171 3.98 -0.77 2.91
C THR A 171 4.22 0.26 1.80
N ALA A 172 5.41 0.26 1.18
CA ALA A 172 5.72 1.20 0.10
C ALA A 172 4.83 1.03 -1.14
N ALA A 173 4.54 -0.21 -1.52
CA ALA A 173 3.67 -0.51 -2.66
C ALA A 173 2.24 0.00 -2.43
N ALA A 174 1.71 -0.16 -1.21
CA ALA A 174 0.37 0.31 -0.87
C ALA A 174 0.27 1.83 -0.71
N MET A 175 1.33 2.47 -0.20
CA MET A 175 1.31 3.89 0.13
C MET A 175 1.27 4.79 -1.11
N HIS A 176 2.16 4.57 -2.08
CA HIS A 176 2.29 5.49 -3.21
C HIS A 176 1.03 5.52 -4.08
N THR A 177 0.50 4.36 -4.45
CA THR A 177 -0.68 4.27 -5.33
C THR A 177 -1.93 4.85 -4.66
N THR A 178 -2.12 4.57 -3.37
CA THR A 178 -3.30 5.03 -2.63
C THR A 178 -3.23 6.54 -2.39
N THR A 179 -2.07 7.07 -2.02
CA THR A 179 -1.88 8.51 -1.83
C THR A 179 -2.12 9.26 -3.13
N ASP A 180 -1.51 8.83 -4.24
CA ASP A 180 -1.74 9.45 -5.55
C ASP A 180 -3.22 9.43 -5.91
N MET A 181 -3.87 8.27 -5.81
CA MET A 181 -5.30 8.13 -6.10
C MET A 181 -6.16 9.08 -5.25
N THR A 182 -5.97 9.12 -3.92
CA THR A 182 -6.74 9.99 -3.04
C THR A 182 -6.55 11.46 -3.39
N VAL A 183 -5.31 11.89 -3.66
CA VAL A 183 -5.00 13.26 -4.07
C VAL A 183 -5.66 13.59 -5.41
N GLN A 184 -5.60 12.68 -6.39
CA GLN A 184 -6.27 12.89 -7.68
C GLN A 184 -7.78 13.03 -7.52
N VAL A 185 -8.40 12.19 -6.69
CA VAL A 185 -9.84 12.24 -6.41
C VAL A 185 -10.23 13.59 -5.82
N LEU A 186 -9.45 14.13 -4.88
CA LEU A 186 -9.69 15.46 -4.32
C LEU A 186 -9.57 16.54 -5.40
N TYR A 187 -8.54 16.51 -6.24
CA TYR A 187 -8.42 17.46 -7.35
C TYR A 187 -9.58 17.37 -8.34
N GLN A 188 -10.05 16.16 -8.65
CA GLN A 188 -11.21 15.95 -9.52
C GLN A 188 -12.50 16.49 -8.90
N LEU A 189 -12.70 16.32 -7.59
CA LEU A 189 -13.84 16.90 -6.88
C LEU A 189 -13.80 18.43 -6.87
N CYS A 190 -12.62 19.03 -6.69
CA CYS A 190 -12.45 20.48 -6.80
C CYS A 190 -12.70 21.00 -8.23
N THR A 191 -12.31 20.22 -9.24
CA THR A 191 -12.47 20.60 -10.66
C THR A 191 -13.92 20.43 -11.13
N TYR A 192 -14.64 19.45 -10.59
CA TYR A 192 -16.01 19.13 -10.95
C TYR A 192 -16.95 19.09 -9.72
N PRO A 193 -17.25 20.26 -9.11
CA PRO A 193 -18.06 20.33 -7.89
C PRO A 193 -19.46 19.71 -8.00
N LYS A 194 -20.00 19.60 -9.23
CA LYS A 194 -21.30 18.97 -9.52
C LYS A 194 -21.43 17.52 -9.03
N TYR A 195 -20.30 16.83 -8.80
CA TYR A 195 -20.29 15.45 -8.29
C TYR A 195 -20.22 15.37 -6.76
N VAL A 196 -19.98 16.49 -6.06
CA VAL A 196 -19.86 16.50 -4.59
C VAL A 196 -21.20 16.20 -3.93
N GLU A 197 -22.28 16.86 -4.34
CA GLU A 197 -23.59 16.68 -3.72
C GLU A 197 -24.15 15.27 -3.90
N PRO A 198 -24.18 14.69 -5.12
CA PRO A 198 -24.63 13.31 -5.30
C PRO A 198 -23.79 12.28 -4.52
N MET A 199 -22.50 12.56 -4.32
CA MET A 199 -21.63 11.71 -3.51
C MET A 199 -21.98 11.80 -2.02
N ARG A 200 -22.30 12.98 -1.50
CA ARG A 200 -22.75 13.18 -0.12
C ARG A 200 -24.08 12.48 0.12
N GLU A 201 -25.05 12.66 -0.78
CA GLU A 201 -26.35 11.99 -0.72
C GLU A 201 -26.22 10.46 -0.68
N GLU A 202 -25.32 9.89 -1.50
CA GLU A 202 -25.02 8.46 -1.45
C GLU A 202 -24.44 8.03 -0.10
N ILE A 203 -23.45 8.77 0.42
CA ILE A 203 -22.81 8.46 1.70
C ILE A 203 -23.82 8.52 2.84
N GLU A 204 -24.67 9.54 2.89
CA GLU A 204 -25.71 9.71 3.91
C GLU A 204 -26.74 8.59 3.86
N ARG A 205 -27.23 8.23 2.66
CA ARG A 205 -28.15 7.11 2.47
C ARG A 205 -27.56 5.81 3.00
N VAL A 206 -26.32 5.49 2.60
CA VAL A 206 -25.64 4.26 3.03
C VAL A 206 -25.37 4.26 4.53
N LEU A 207 -25.03 5.41 5.13
CA LEU A 207 -24.88 5.53 6.58
C LEU A 207 -26.19 5.23 7.31
N GLN A 208 -27.32 5.76 6.84
CA GLN A 208 -28.64 5.50 7.43
C GLN A 208 -28.99 4.01 7.34
N GLU A 209 -28.81 3.40 6.17
CA GLU A 209 -29.11 1.98 5.93
C GLU A 209 -28.20 1.02 6.72
N SER A 210 -26.97 1.44 7.02
CA SER A 210 -25.97 0.61 7.73
C SER A 210 -25.98 0.75 9.25
N GLY A 211 -26.90 1.54 9.82
CA GLY A 211 -26.97 1.80 11.26
C GLY A 211 -25.93 2.82 11.75
N GLY A 212 -25.58 3.79 10.91
CA GLY A 212 -24.66 4.89 11.22
C GLY A 212 -23.18 4.54 11.12
N SER A 213 -22.81 3.41 10.50
CA SER A 213 -21.41 2.98 10.47
C SER A 213 -21.01 2.24 9.19
N LEU A 214 -19.93 2.73 8.56
CA LEU A 214 -19.29 2.07 7.41
C LEU A 214 -18.34 0.93 7.81
N ARG A 215 -18.30 0.51 9.08
CA ARG A 215 -17.43 -0.57 9.57
C ARG A 215 -17.73 -1.93 8.93
N LYS A 216 -18.95 -2.11 8.41
CA LYS A 216 -19.34 -3.33 7.70
C LYS A 216 -18.91 -3.25 6.24
N LYS A 217 -18.20 -4.28 5.77
CA LYS A 217 -17.80 -4.43 4.37
C LYS A 217 -18.97 -4.31 3.38
N THR A 218 -20.16 -4.79 3.75
CA THR A 218 -21.36 -4.67 2.93
C THR A 218 -21.81 -3.23 2.72
N ALA A 219 -21.62 -2.34 3.71
CA ALA A 219 -21.96 -0.93 3.57
C ALA A 219 -21.06 -0.25 2.53
N LEU A 220 -19.75 -0.56 2.54
CA LEU A 220 -18.81 -0.02 1.54
C LEU A 220 -19.15 -0.44 0.10
N TYR A 221 -19.79 -1.59 -0.10
CA TYR A 221 -20.21 -2.05 -1.43
C TYR A 221 -21.42 -1.30 -1.99
N GLU A 222 -22.18 -0.61 -1.14
CA GLU A 222 -23.31 0.20 -1.59
C GLU A 222 -22.90 1.63 -2.02
N LEU A 223 -21.64 2.02 -1.84
CA LEU A 223 -21.07 3.28 -2.32
C LEU A 223 -20.73 3.22 -3.82
N LYS A 224 -21.73 2.95 -4.65
CA LYS A 224 -21.59 2.63 -6.09
C LYS A 224 -21.20 3.85 -6.91
N PHE A 225 -21.73 5.02 -6.59
CA PHE A 225 -21.37 6.28 -7.23
C PHE A 225 -19.93 6.66 -6.90
N MET A 226 -19.53 6.56 -5.62
CA MET A 226 -18.15 6.79 -5.21
C MET A 226 -17.19 5.82 -5.94
N ASP A 227 -17.48 4.52 -5.95
CA ASP A 227 -16.67 3.53 -6.68
C ASP A 227 -16.56 3.86 -8.18
N SER A 228 -17.65 4.33 -8.81
CA SER A 228 -17.64 4.76 -10.21
C SER A 228 -16.78 6.01 -10.44
N PHE A 229 -16.85 6.99 -9.54
CA PHE A 229 -16.01 8.20 -9.58
C PHE A 229 -14.53 7.88 -9.39
N LEU A 230 -14.20 6.97 -8.48
CA LEU A 230 -12.85 6.48 -8.25
C LEU A 230 -12.28 5.81 -9.52
N LYS A 231 -13.08 4.94 -10.15
CA LYS A 231 -12.72 4.28 -11.42
C LYS A 231 -12.51 5.28 -12.56
N GLU A 232 -13.39 6.28 -12.69
CA GLU A 232 -13.26 7.30 -13.72
C GLU A 232 -12.03 8.18 -13.50
N THR A 233 -11.72 8.53 -12.25
CA THR A 233 -10.48 9.24 -11.89
C THR A 233 -9.24 8.46 -12.33
N GLN A 234 -9.21 7.15 -12.07
CA GLN A 234 -8.11 6.28 -12.52
C GLN A 234 -8.08 6.11 -14.05
N ARG A 235 -9.24 6.09 -14.73
CA ARG A 235 -9.31 6.01 -16.20
C ARG A 235 -8.70 7.25 -16.84
N LEU A 236 -8.98 8.43 -16.30
CA LEU A 236 -8.45 9.71 -16.78
C LEU A 236 -6.96 9.87 -16.47
N LYS A 237 -6.49 9.31 -15.35
CA LYS A 237 -5.09 9.37 -14.94
C LYS A 237 -4.61 8.02 -14.43
N PRO A 238 -4.24 7.09 -15.32
CA PRO A 238 -3.68 5.82 -14.89
C PRO A 238 -2.34 6.07 -14.20
N THR A 239 -2.22 5.60 -12.94
CA THR A 239 -0.97 5.66 -12.16
C THR A 239 0.22 5.00 -12.89
N SER A 240 -0.07 4.11 -13.84
CA SER A 240 0.90 3.42 -14.71
C SER A 240 1.03 4.07 -16.09
N LEU A 241 1.65 5.25 -16.15
CA LEU A 241 2.31 5.73 -17.38
C LEU A 241 3.76 5.20 -17.49
N THR A 242 4.21 4.37 -16.55
CA THR A 242 5.36 3.50 -16.80
C THR A 242 4.93 2.44 -17.81
N PRO A 243 5.63 2.28 -18.96
CA PRO A 243 5.31 1.22 -19.89
C PRO A 243 5.30 -0.09 -19.12
N SER A 244 4.18 -0.81 -19.19
CA SER A 244 4.07 -2.18 -18.73
C SER A 244 5.25 -2.94 -19.31
N VAL A 245 6.29 -3.19 -18.51
CA VAL A 245 7.42 -4.01 -18.95
C VAL A 245 6.90 -5.43 -18.96
N TYR A 246 6.20 -5.79 -20.04
CA TYR A 246 5.94 -7.17 -20.37
C TYR A 246 7.31 -7.81 -20.62
N ARG A 247 7.86 -8.50 -19.63
CA ARG A 247 8.87 -9.53 -19.92
C ARG A 247 8.15 -10.62 -20.68
N LEU A 248 8.19 -10.55 -22.01
CA LEU A 248 7.86 -11.67 -22.89
C LEU A 248 8.84 -12.79 -22.55
N ARG A 249 8.43 -13.66 -21.62
CA ARG A 249 9.08 -14.94 -21.42
C ARG A 249 8.59 -15.81 -22.57
N MET A 250 9.45 -16.06 -23.55
CA MET A 250 9.13 -16.94 -24.67
C MET A 250 8.82 -18.35 -24.15
N SER A 251 7.55 -18.62 -23.89
CA SER A 251 6.98 -19.94 -24.09
C SER A 251 6.18 -19.81 -25.39
N CYS A 252 6.75 -20.38 -26.45
CA CYS A 252 6.17 -20.42 -27.79
C CYS A 252 4.73 -20.95 -27.71
N CYS A 253 3.74 -20.08 -27.93
CA CYS A 253 2.40 -20.50 -28.33
C CYS A 253 1.81 -19.38 -29.21
N LEU A 254 1.73 -19.70 -30.50
CA LEU A 254 1.16 -18.91 -31.57
C LEU A 254 -0.27 -18.47 -31.24
N MET A 255 -0.55 -17.16 -31.29
CA MET A 255 -1.81 -16.64 -31.83
C MET A 255 -1.59 -15.25 -32.45
N ALA A 256 -1.97 -15.15 -33.74
CA ALA A 256 -2.16 -13.97 -34.59
C ALA A 256 -0.92 -13.29 -35.24
N PRO A 257 -1.07 -12.77 -36.48
CA PRO A 257 0.02 -12.61 -37.45
C PRO A 257 0.52 -11.17 -37.46
N PHE A 258 1.39 -10.81 -36.53
CA PHE A 258 2.24 -9.63 -36.69
C PHE A 258 3.66 -10.03 -36.32
N PHE A 259 4.45 -10.33 -37.36
CA PHE A 259 5.90 -10.51 -37.25
C PHE A 259 6.53 -9.16 -36.88
N LEU A 260 6.70 -8.88 -35.59
CA LEU A 260 7.70 -7.90 -35.16
C LEU A 260 9.04 -8.62 -35.00
N LYS A 261 9.96 -8.33 -35.93
CA LYS A 261 11.35 -8.77 -35.88
C LYS A 261 12.01 -8.26 -34.60
N VAL A 262 12.72 -9.18 -33.96
CA VAL A 262 13.50 -9.03 -32.73
C VAL A 262 14.54 -7.91 -32.85
N ALA A 263 14.81 -7.29 -31.70
CA ALA A 263 15.89 -6.33 -31.38
C ALA A 263 15.56 -4.84 -31.48
N THR A 264 14.67 -4.37 -30.62
CA THR A 264 14.82 -3.05 -29.97
C THR A 264 13.96 -3.00 -28.71
N SER A 265 14.55 -2.67 -27.57
CA SER A 265 13.78 -2.18 -26.43
C SER A 265 13.10 -0.90 -26.87
N LEU A 266 11.77 -0.88 -26.91
CA LEU A 266 11.02 0.36 -27.02
C LEU A 266 11.10 1.04 -25.65
N SER A 267 12.04 2.00 -25.55
CA SER A 267 12.14 3.00 -24.49
C SER A 267 11.03 4.03 -24.63
#